data_AF-A0A2H3AL78-F1
#
_entry.id   AF-A0A2H3AL78-F1
#
_cell.length_a   1.000
_cell.length_b   1.000
_cell.length_c   1.000
_cell.angle_alpha   90.00
_cell.angle_beta   90.00
_cell.angle_gamma   90.00
#
_symmetry.space_group_name_H-M   'P 1'
#
loop_
_entity.id
_entity.type
_entity.pdbx_description
1 polymer ?
#
loop_
_entity_poly.entity_id
_entity_poly.type
_entity_poly.pdbx_seq_one_letter_code
_entity_poly.pdbx_strand_id
1 'polypeptide(L)'
;MLIWIKGALSPQEIRDHILDEGSDFKKKIIAWLEGAHSGDFFNGNKEDMWSAVDKMSDTKGYIDPTLRMPKQPPPSCVGTHDNCPKCEDIQLWDKSFQSEVDDLVVHSNVHDCEKYKKKDGSYNRKKTYTGCKDNKFKKCRARFPRKLYNTTEVDIETGALNVKKQEA
;
A
#
# COMPACT_ATOMS: atom_id res chain seq x y z
N MET A 1 24.36 19.23 5.15
CA MET A 1 25.11 18.03 5.58
C MET A 1 25.00 17.01 4.46
N LEU A 2 26.10 16.74 3.74
CA LEU A 2 26.13 15.77 2.65
C LEU A 2 26.78 14.49 3.18
N ILE A 3 26.02 13.40 3.26
CA ILE A 3 26.54 12.08 3.62
C ILE A 3 27.11 11.46 2.34
N TRP A 4 28.43 11.38 2.24
CA TRP A 4 29.10 10.71 1.13
C TRP A 4 29.22 9.23 1.45
N ILE A 5 28.34 8.43 0.84
CA ILE A 5 28.39 6.98 0.94
C ILE A 5 29.34 6.49 -0.16
N LYS A 6 30.43 5.82 0.23
CA LYS A 6 31.38 5.25 -0.73
C LYS A 6 30.64 4.28 -1.67
N GLY A 7 30.74 4.52 -2.98
CA GLY A 7 30.03 3.73 -3.99
C GLY A 7 28.60 4.19 -4.30
N ALA A 8 28.14 5.31 -3.72
CA ALA A 8 26.88 5.92 -4.14
C ALA A 8 27.04 6.62 -5.48
N LEU A 9 26.16 6.28 -6.40
CA LEU A 9 26.01 6.94 -7.69
C LEU A 9 25.52 8.38 -7.48
N SER A 10 26.04 9.30 -8.29
CA SER A 10 25.49 10.64 -8.39
C SER A 10 24.07 10.61 -8.98
N PRO A 11 23.25 11.65 -8.73
CA PRO A 11 21.92 11.74 -9.33
C PRO A 11 21.91 11.60 -10.86
N GLN A 12 22.97 12.09 -11.54
CA GLN A 12 23.11 11.98 -12.98
C GLN A 12 23.41 10.53 -13.40
N GLU A 13 24.35 9.85 -12.75
CA GLU A 13 24.64 8.43 -13.04
C GLU A 13 23.41 7.54 -12.79
N ILE A 14 22.65 7.80 -11.72
CA ILE A 14 21.38 7.10 -11.48
C ILE A 14 20.40 7.32 -12.63
N ARG A 15 20.24 8.58 -13.09
CA ARG A 15 19.38 8.91 -14.23
C ARG A 15 19.80 8.16 -15.49
N ASP A 16 21.09 8.18 -15.81
CA ASP A 16 21.62 7.55 -17.01
C ASP A 16 21.40 6.03 -16.97
N HIS A 17 21.62 5.39 -15.81
CA HIS A 17 21.34 3.97 -15.61
C HIS A 17 19.85 3.60 -15.64
N ILE A 18 18.95 4.51 -15.27
CA ILE A 18 17.49 4.31 -15.32
C ILE A 18 16.97 4.44 -16.76
N LEU A 19 17.53 5.36 -17.55
CA LEU A 19 17.12 5.61 -18.92
C LEU A 19 17.65 4.57 -19.92
N ASP A 20 18.78 3.92 -19.62
CA ASP A 20 19.29 2.82 -20.42
C ASP A 20 18.38 1.58 -20.36
N GLU A 21 17.81 1.18 -21.50
CA GLU A 21 16.91 0.02 -21.62
C GLU A 21 17.61 -1.32 -21.36
N GLY A 22 18.92 -1.42 -21.62
CA GLY A 22 19.73 -2.62 -21.40
C GLY A 22 20.24 -2.76 -19.97
N SER A 23 20.09 -1.72 -19.16
CA SER A 23 20.68 -1.61 -17.82
C SER A 23 20.13 -2.64 -16.84
N ASP A 24 21.01 -3.47 -16.29
CA ASP A 24 20.70 -4.36 -15.16
C ASP A 24 20.30 -3.58 -13.90
N PHE A 25 20.84 -2.36 -13.74
CA PHE A 25 20.46 -1.45 -12.66
C PHE A 25 18.98 -1.08 -12.74
N LYS A 26 18.47 -0.71 -13.94
CA LYS A 26 17.05 -0.39 -14.16
C LYS A 26 16.14 -1.54 -13.74
N LYS A 27 16.48 -2.78 -14.13
CA LYS A 27 15.70 -3.98 -13.77
C LYS A 27 15.68 -4.19 -12.26
N LYS A 28 16.85 -4.09 -11.61
CA LYS A 28 16.98 -4.30 -10.17
C LYS A 28 16.27 -3.23 -9.34
N ILE A 29 16.38 -1.95 -9.74
CA ILE A 29 15.71 -0.87 -9.00
C ILE A 29 14.19 -0.94 -9.17
N ILE A 30 13.68 -1.29 -10.36
CA ILE A 30 12.25 -1.51 -10.58
C ILE A 30 11.77 -2.68 -9.70
N ALA A 31 12.46 -3.83 -9.74
CA ALA A 31 12.09 -4.99 -8.94
C ALA A 31 12.11 -4.71 -7.43
N TRP A 32 13.11 -3.96 -6.96
CA TRP A 32 13.18 -3.54 -5.56
C TRP A 32 12.03 -2.59 -5.19
N LEU A 33 11.73 -1.59 -6.03
CA LEU A 33 10.63 -0.66 -5.78
C LEU A 33 9.26 -1.37 -5.80
N GLU A 34 9.06 -2.32 -6.71
CA GLU A 34 7.82 -3.12 -6.74
C GLU A 34 7.71 -4.02 -5.50
N GLY A 35 8.81 -4.55 -4.99
CA GLY A 35 8.81 -5.32 -3.73
C GLY A 35 8.66 -4.46 -2.47
N ALA A 36 9.14 -3.21 -2.49
CA ALA A 36 9.12 -2.32 -1.32
C ALA A 36 7.87 -1.43 -1.24
N HIS A 37 7.27 -1.06 -2.38
CA HIS A 37 6.14 -0.15 -2.47
C HIS A 37 4.79 -0.87 -2.60
N SER A 38 4.58 -1.95 -1.84
CA SER A 38 3.28 -2.59 -1.72
C SER A 38 2.38 -1.77 -0.76
N GLY A 39 1.85 -0.65 -1.26
CA GLY A 39 0.67 0.00 -0.66
C GLY A 39 -0.65 -0.69 -1.05
N ASP A 40 -0.54 -1.77 -1.82
CA ASP A 40 -1.62 -2.58 -2.34
C ASP A 40 -2.01 -3.69 -1.34
N PHE A 41 -3.16 -4.31 -1.59
CA PHE A 41 -3.66 -5.44 -0.81
C PHE A 41 -2.98 -6.75 -1.20
N PHE A 42 -2.78 -7.64 -0.23
CA PHE A 42 -2.27 -8.99 -0.44
C PHE A 42 -3.35 -9.92 -1.00
N ASN A 43 -4.58 -9.83 -0.49
CA ASN A 43 -5.61 -10.86 -0.72
C ASN A 43 -6.72 -10.48 -1.72
N GLY A 44 -6.59 -9.39 -2.47
CA GLY A 44 -7.58 -9.03 -3.49
C GLY A 44 -7.52 -7.59 -3.97
N ASN A 45 -8.59 -7.14 -4.63
CA ASN A 45 -8.78 -5.72 -4.98
C ASN A 45 -9.45 -4.96 -3.81
N LYS A 46 -9.58 -3.65 -3.96
CA LYS A 46 -10.18 -2.78 -2.95
C LYS A 46 -11.61 -3.16 -2.59
N GLU A 47 -12.48 -3.41 -3.57
CA GLU A 47 -13.90 -3.70 -3.32
C GLU A 47 -14.09 -4.96 -2.49
N ASP A 48 -13.29 -6.00 -2.79
CA ASP A 48 -13.30 -7.27 -2.07
C ASP A 48 -12.81 -7.08 -0.64
N MET A 49 -11.70 -6.35 -0.44
CA MET A 49 -11.15 -6.10 0.89
C MET A 49 -12.05 -5.22 1.74
N TRP A 50 -12.70 -4.21 1.15
CA TRP A 50 -13.70 -3.39 1.81
C TRP A 50 -14.87 -4.23 2.31
N SER A 51 -15.43 -5.06 1.43
CA SER A 51 -16.56 -5.92 1.78
C SER A 51 -16.20 -6.94 2.86
N ALA A 52 -14.94 -7.41 2.86
CA ALA A 52 -14.43 -8.31 3.87
C ALA A 52 -14.27 -7.61 5.23
N VAL A 53 -13.63 -6.44 5.27
CA VAL A 53 -13.41 -5.65 6.49
C VAL A 53 -14.74 -5.19 7.08
N ASP A 54 -15.70 -4.75 6.27
CA ASP A 54 -17.03 -4.33 6.73
C ASP A 54 -17.74 -5.48 7.47
N LYS A 55 -17.76 -6.68 6.86
CA LYS A 55 -18.30 -7.90 7.48
C LYS A 55 -17.54 -8.30 8.75
N MET A 56 -16.21 -8.17 8.75
CA MET A 56 -15.40 -8.47 9.94
C MET A 56 -15.69 -7.47 11.06
N SER A 57 -15.91 -6.20 10.74
CA SER A 57 -16.17 -5.15 11.73
C SER A 57 -17.47 -5.37 12.51
N ASP A 58 -18.44 -6.07 11.91
CA ASP A 58 -19.69 -6.49 12.55
C ASP A 58 -19.54 -7.69 13.49
N THR A 59 -18.40 -8.41 13.45
CA THR A 59 -18.20 -9.58 14.30
C THR A 59 -17.86 -9.20 15.74
N LYS A 60 -18.47 -9.92 16.69
CA LYS A 60 -18.25 -9.70 18.12
C LYS A 60 -16.80 -10.01 18.49
N GLY A 61 -16.06 -8.99 18.92
CA GLY A 61 -14.66 -9.10 19.32
C GLY A 61 -13.65 -8.61 18.29
N TYR A 62 -14.11 -8.07 17.16
CA TYR A 62 -13.25 -7.34 16.22
C TYR A 62 -12.61 -6.13 16.91
N ILE A 63 -11.31 -5.92 16.65
CA ILE A 63 -10.55 -4.76 17.08
C ILE A 63 -9.82 -4.21 15.86
N ASP A 64 -10.11 -2.95 15.53
CA ASP A 64 -9.46 -2.20 14.47
C ASP A 64 -7.92 -2.31 14.59
N PRO A 65 -7.22 -2.81 13.56
CA PRO A 65 -5.77 -2.99 13.59
C PRO A 65 -5.00 -1.68 13.80
N THR A 66 -5.59 -0.52 13.48
CA THR A 66 -4.99 0.80 13.73
C THR A 66 -4.90 1.15 15.22
N LEU A 67 -5.63 0.42 16.08
CA LEU A 67 -5.70 0.65 17.53
C LEU A 67 -4.89 -0.36 18.35
N ARG A 68 -4.15 -1.27 17.70
CA ARG A 68 -3.37 -2.30 18.38
C ARG A 68 -2.01 -2.49 17.74
N MET A 69 -1.10 -3.10 18.49
CA MET A 69 0.20 -3.49 17.95
C MET A 69 0.06 -4.76 17.10
N PRO A 70 0.84 -4.90 16.01
CA PRO A 70 0.89 -6.12 15.23
C PRO A 70 1.46 -7.27 16.08
N LYS A 71 1.03 -8.49 15.79
CA LYS A 71 1.58 -9.69 16.42
C LYS A 71 3.00 -9.92 15.93
N GLN A 72 3.94 -10.14 16.86
CA GLN A 72 5.31 -10.48 16.51
C GLN A 72 5.36 -11.80 15.71
N PRO A 73 6.27 -11.92 14.74
CA PRO A 73 6.48 -13.18 14.03
C PRO A 73 6.94 -14.29 14.99
N PRO A 74 6.56 -15.54 14.73
CA PRO A 74 7.11 -16.68 15.44
C PRO A 74 8.62 -16.83 15.17
N PRO A 75 9.36 -17.56 16.02
CA PRO A 75 10.79 -17.79 15.84
C PRO A 75 11.10 -18.42 14.48
N SER A 76 12.20 -18.00 13.85
CA SER A 76 12.64 -18.56 12.57
C SER A 76 12.91 -20.07 12.67
N CYS A 77 12.58 -20.77 11.60
CA CYS A 77 12.91 -22.18 11.43
C CYS A 77 14.09 -22.30 10.45
N VAL A 78 15.14 -23.05 10.81
CA VAL A 78 16.40 -23.12 10.03
C VAL A 78 16.59 -24.54 9.51
N GLY A 79 16.71 -24.71 8.19
CA GLY A 79 16.86 -26.01 7.53
C GLY A 79 15.76 -26.31 6.52
N THR A 80 15.87 -27.44 5.82
CA THR A 80 14.80 -27.98 4.96
C THR A 80 14.02 -29.02 5.77
N HIS A 81 12.71 -28.83 5.92
CA HIS A 81 11.88 -29.66 6.78
C HIS A 81 10.61 -30.08 6.06
N ASP A 82 10.23 -31.36 6.17
CA ASP A 82 8.90 -31.85 5.80
C ASP A 82 8.01 -31.86 7.05
N ASN A 83 6.77 -31.36 6.96
CA ASN A 83 5.78 -31.33 8.04
C ASN A 83 6.29 -30.76 9.38
N CYS A 84 6.97 -29.61 9.36
CA CYS A 84 7.45 -28.95 10.56
C CYS A 84 6.40 -28.04 11.20
N PRO A 85 6.05 -28.23 12.49
CA PRO A 85 5.09 -27.36 13.19
C PRO A 85 5.52 -25.88 13.23
N LYS A 86 6.82 -25.60 13.35
CA LYS A 86 7.32 -24.21 13.33
C LYS A 86 7.13 -23.55 11.96
N CYS A 87 7.30 -24.31 10.88
CA CYS A 87 7.03 -23.81 9.54
C CYS A 87 5.53 -23.55 9.34
N GLU A 88 4.67 -24.41 9.89
CA GLU A 88 3.22 -24.18 9.90
C GLU A 88 2.84 -22.92 10.68
N ASP A 89 3.42 -22.70 11.87
CA ASP A 89 3.21 -21.48 12.66
C ASP A 89 3.63 -20.22 11.89
N ILE A 90 4.78 -20.25 11.19
CA ILE A 90 5.24 -19.15 10.34
C ILE A 90 4.25 -18.89 9.20
N GLN A 91 3.74 -19.94 8.54
CA GLN A 91 2.76 -19.80 7.46
C GLN A 91 1.40 -19.27 7.96
N LEU A 92 0.95 -19.70 9.14
CA LEU A 92 -0.27 -19.20 9.76
C LEU A 92 -0.10 -17.73 10.16
N TRP A 93 1.05 -17.37 10.73
CA TRP A 93 1.37 -15.98 11.04
C TRP A 93 1.44 -15.12 9.78
N ASP A 94 2.09 -15.57 8.71
CA ASP A 94 2.19 -14.83 7.45
C ASP A 94 0.81 -14.55 6.84
N LYS A 95 -0.07 -15.55 6.80
CA LYS A 95 -1.47 -15.36 6.39
C LYS A 95 -2.20 -14.34 7.28
N SER A 96 -2.04 -14.46 8.60
CA SER A 96 -2.65 -13.49 9.54
C SER A 96 -2.08 -12.09 9.35
N PHE A 97 -0.78 -11.96 9.09
CA PHE A 97 -0.11 -10.69 8.85
C PHE A 97 -0.65 -10.02 7.58
N GLN A 98 -0.75 -10.78 6.48
CA GLN A 98 -1.30 -10.26 5.23
C GLN A 98 -2.74 -9.76 5.40
N SER A 99 -3.60 -10.51 6.08
CA SER A 99 -4.98 -10.07 6.37
C SER A 99 -5.04 -8.86 7.30
N GLU A 100 -4.16 -8.77 8.31
CA GLU A 100 -4.08 -7.60 9.19
C GLU A 100 -3.60 -6.35 8.46
N VAL A 101 -2.64 -6.49 7.53
CA VAL A 101 -2.18 -5.38 6.69
C VAL A 101 -3.27 -4.92 5.73
N ASP A 102 -4.00 -5.84 5.11
CA ASP A 102 -5.12 -5.49 4.22
C ASP A 102 -6.17 -4.66 4.96
N ASP A 103 -6.56 -5.08 6.17
CA ASP A 103 -7.47 -4.35 7.04
C ASP A 103 -6.91 -2.97 7.43
N LEU A 104 -5.62 -2.90 7.81
CA LEU A 104 -4.94 -1.65 8.11
C LEU A 104 -4.95 -0.68 6.91
N VAL A 105 -4.71 -1.19 5.70
CA VAL A 105 -4.73 -0.41 4.45
C VAL A 105 -6.13 0.12 4.18
N VAL A 106 -7.18 -0.68 4.40
CA VAL A 106 -8.58 -0.23 4.29
C VAL A 106 -8.86 0.98 5.19
N HIS A 107 -8.43 0.93 6.45
CA HIS A 107 -8.67 2.03 7.40
C HIS A 107 -7.76 3.24 7.21
N SER A 108 -6.53 3.04 6.75
CA SER A 108 -5.49 4.10 6.74
C SER A 108 -5.30 4.77 5.39
N ASN A 109 -5.37 4.01 4.29
CA ASN A 109 -4.99 4.49 2.96
C ASN A 109 -6.21 4.82 2.08
N VAL A 110 -7.40 4.30 2.41
CA VAL A 110 -8.56 4.47 1.55
C VAL A 110 -9.43 5.64 1.98
N HIS A 111 -9.52 6.62 1.09
CA HIS A 111 -10.29 7.83 1.32
C HIS A 111 -11.67 7.75 0.64
N ASP A 112 -12.74 7.73 1.45
CA ASP A 112 -14.10 7.87 0.95
C ASP A 112 -14.62 9.31 1.11
N CYS A 113 -14.65 10.05 0.00
CA CYS A 113 -15.20 11.40 -0.03
C CYS A 113 -16.73 11.46 0.10
N GLU A 114 -17.43 10.35 -0.12
CA GLU A 114 -18.89 10.25 -0.10
C GLU A 114 -19.42 9.55 1.17
N LYS A 115 -18.56 9.13 2.10
CA LYS A 115 -18.92 8.43 3.36
C LYS A 115 -20.05 9.10 4.16
N TYR A 116 -20.20 10.41 4.01
CA TYR A 116 -21.22 11.22 4.73
C TYR A 116 -22.42 11.62 3.87
N LYS A 117 -22.46 11.17 2.61
CA LYS A 117 -23.58 11.36 1.71
C LYS A 117 -24.59 10.25 1.94
N LYS A 118 -25.82 10.65 2.23
CA LYS A 118 -26.94 9.73 2.37
C LYS A 118 -27.37 9.23 0.98
N LYS A 119 -28.16 8.15 0.96
CA LYS A 119 -28.75 7.59 -0.27
C LYS A 119 -29.59 8.60 -1.08
N ASP A 120 -30.14 9.62 -0.41
CA ASP A 120 -30.90 10.72 -1.01
C ASP A 120 -30.01 11.85 -1.58
N GLY A 121 -28.68 11.70 -1.52
CA GLY A 121 -27.71 12.70 -1.95
C GLY A 121 -27.46 13.84 -0.96
N SER A 122 -28.15 13.86 0.19
CA SER A 122 -27.95 14.88 1.22
C SER A 122 -26.77 14.56 2.14
N TYR A 123 -26.17 15.60 2.73
CA TYR A 123 -25.06 15.46 3.69
C TYR A 123 -25.55 15.60 5.14
N ASN A 124 -24.90 14.92 6.08
CA ASN A 124 -25.23 15.06 7.50
C ASN A 124 -24.81 16.44 8.02
N ARG A 125 -25.80 17.30 8.35
CA ARG A 125 -25.61 18.71 8.76
C ARG A 125 -24.86 18.92 10.08
N LYS A 126 -24.54 17.85 10.83
CA LYS A 126 -23.94 17.91 12.17
C LYS A 126 -22.40 17.99 12.22
N LYS A 127 -21.69 17.96 11.08
CA LYS A 127 -20.22 18.12 11.07
C LYS A 127 -19.85 19.52 10.58
N THR A 128 -19.08 20.24 11.39
CA THR A 128 -18.57 21.61 11.19
C THR A 128 -17.57 21.75 10.03
N TYR A 129 -17.16 20.64 9.42
CA TYR A 129 -16.30 20.62 8.24
C TYR A 129 -16.95 19.74 7.18
N THR A 130 -17.22 20.31 6.01
CA THR A 130 -17.48 19.50 4.81
C THR A 130 -16.17 18.75 4.52
N GLY A 131 -16.20 17.51 4.03
CA GLY A 131 -15.02 16.64 4.01
C GLY A 131 -13.84 17.11 3.12
N CYS A 132 -13.08 16.16 2.57
CA CYS A 132 -12.00 16.35 1.61
C CYS A 132 -12.21 17.41 0.50
N LYS A 133 -13.48 17.62 0.11
CA LYS A 133 -13.93 18.51 -0.97
C LYS A 133 -14.23 19.94 -0.49
N ASP A 134 -14.07 20.24 0.80
CA ASP A 134 -14.29 21.58 1.35
C ASP A 134 -13.07 22.48 1.14
N ASN A 135 -12.79 22.76 -0.12
CA ASN A 135 -11.80 23.74 -0.49
C ASN A 135 -12.29 24.53 -1.69
N LYS A 136 -11.58 25.62 -2.02
CA LYS A 136 -11.90 26.52 -3.13
C LYS A 136 -12.08 25.83 -4.49
N PHE A 137 -11.52 24.62 -4.66
CA PHE A 137 -11.60 23.87 -5.91
C PHE A 137 -12.71 22.82 -5.92
N LYS A 138 -13.41 22.60 -4.80
CA LYS A 138 -14.42 21.54 -4.61
C LYS A 138 -13.94 20.14 -5.02
N LYS A 139 -12.63 19.92 -4.92
CA LYS A 139 -11.96 18.65 -5.28
C LYS A 139 -11.29 18.05 -4.06
N CYS A 140 -11.36 16.74 -3.90
CA CYS A 140 -10.60 16.03 -2.89
C CYS A 140 -9.10 16.34 -3.04
N ARG A 141 -8.45 16.81 -1.97
CA ARG A 141 -6.98 16.94 -1.94
C ARG A 141 -6.28 15.68 -1.42
N ALA A 142 -7.00 14.80 -0.73
CA ALA A 142 -6.47 13.47 -0.43
C ALA A 142 -6.31 12.77 -1.79
N ARG A 143 -5.05 12.61 -2.22
CA ARG A 143 -4.66 12.23 -3.58
C ARG A 143 -4.88 10.75 -3.87
N PHE A 144 -6.07 10.25 -3.53
CA PHE A 144 -6.50 8.89 -3.75
C PHE A 144 -7.78 8.92 -4.59
N PRO A 145 -7.81 8.25 -5.75
CA PRO A 145 -6.76 7.38 -6.31
C PRO A 145 -5.66 8.18 -7.04
N ARG A 146 -4.40 7.75 -6.95
CA ARG A 146 -3.34 8.22 -7.88
C ARG A 146 -3.65 7.69 -9.28
N LYS A 147 -3.05 8.30 -10.32
CA LYS A 147 -3.06 7.68 -11.65
C LYS A 147 -2.46 6.27 -11.51
N LEU A 148 -3.24 5.27 -11.88
CA LEU A 148 -2.78 3.88 -11.89
C LEU A 148 -2.03 3.60 -13.18
N TYR A 149 -1.05 2.70 -13.06
CA TYR A 149 -0.26 2.18 -14.15
C TYR A 149 -0.30 0.66 -14.05
N ASN A 150 -0.53 -0.02 -15.18
CA ASN A 150 -0.63 -1.48 -15.21
C ASN A 150 0.72 -2.16 -14.95
N THR A 151 1.81 -1.45 -15.26
CA THR A 151 3.20 -1.88 -15.12
C THR A 151 4.02 -0.69 -14.64
N THR A 152 5.12 -0.94 -13.92
CA THR A 152 6.05 0.12 -13.54
C THR A 152 6.81 0.57 -14.78
N GLU A 153 6.70 1.85 -15.12
CA GLU A 153 7.31 2.44 -16.30
C GLU A 153 8.25 3.59 -15.94
N VAL A 154 9.28 3.77 -16.77
CA VAL A 154 10.18 4.94 -16.71
C VAL A 154 9.72 5.92 -17.78
N ASP A 155 9.42 7.14 -17.38
CA ASP A 155 9.25 8.26 -18.30
C ASP A 155 10.62 8.60 -18.91
N ILE A 156 10.75 8.42 -20.22
CA ILE A 156 12.01 8.59 -20.95
C ILE A 156 12.44 10.06 -21.00
N GLU A 157 11.48 10.99 -21.02
CA GLU A 157 11.77 12.43 -21.07
C GLU A 157 12.25 12.93 -19.71
N THR A 158 11.56 12.51 -18.64
CA THR A 158 11.80 13.05 -17.29
C THR A 158 12.66 12.16 -16.41
N GLY A 159 12.89 10.90 -16.78
CA GLY A 159 13.54 9.88 -15.94
C GLY A 159 12.71 9.49 -14.70
N ALA A 160 11.46 9.95 -14.62
CA ALA A 160 10.58 9.66 -13.49
C ALA A 160 10.07 8.21 -13.54
N LEU A 161 9.94 7.58 -12.38
CA LEU A 161 9.38 6.25 -12.23
C LEU A 161 7.90 6.34 -11.86
N ASN A 162 7.06 5.81 -12.75
CA ASN A 162 5.64 5.61 -12.49
C ASN A 162 5.45 4.17 -12.00
N VAL A 163 5.22 4.00 -10.70
CA VAL A 163 5.12 2.67 -10.08
C VAL A 163 3.72 2.08 -10.28
N LYS A 164 3.67 0.79 -10.61
CA LYS A 164 2.42 0.02 -10.65
C LYS A 164 1.71 0.08 -9.29
N LYS A 165 0.40 0.31 -9.32
CA LYS A 165 -0.47 0.34 -8.14
C LYS A 165 -1.82 -0.28 -8.47
N GLN A 166 -2.42 -0.98 -7.52
CA GLN A 166 -3.71 -1.66 -7.65
C GLN A 166 -4.76 -1.15 -6.65
N GLU A 167 -4.41 -0.18 -5.80
CA GLU A 167 -5.23 0.46 -4.76
C GLU A 167 -6.47 1.30 -5.23
N ALA A 168 -6.97 1.16 -6.47
CA ALA A 168 -8.13 1.91 -6.97
C ALA A 168 -9.44 1.52 -6.29
#